data_AF-A0A0L7QJK7-F1
#
_entry.id   AF-A0A0L7QJK7-F1
#
_cell.length_a   1.000
_cell.length_b   1.000
_cell.length_c   1.000
_cell.angle_alpha   90.00
_cell.angle_beta   90.00
_cell.angle_gamma   90.00
#
_symmetry.space_group_name_H-M   'P 1'
#
loop_
_entity.id
_entity.type
_entity.pdbx_description
1 polymer ?
#
loop_
_entity_poly.entity_id
_entity_poly.type
_entity_poly.pdbx_seq_one_letter_code
_entity_poly.pdbx_strand_id
1 'polypeptide(L)'
;LQQEVLNGHDEKHQAEIEHLRCHLLEVSEEKEREIEARRIMEGDLRSRITDFSKRVTALESELANKKYKNVENIQSLETEIEELVTKLERVKEDYKHEVNLLDEEKSKLNLCIINITDERDKLEVKLQKRQNVILELQAQLSALQCELDELKAEYEKLLEDYSIQMDDVRYKHQEEINKLTTDFEKEKVTLRNENDFEISRKLEIETKAKDVEEENNFLKEELEDIQRLYKDVNNRLYEAHQELEESDRKHNLVLKKQKEDLADIIKLHDDETFKLKQQLENARLDYLKEIENLSMARDKEIVELKEVAAKKVEEETKRIKQHAEKMVENAEAVTRETLAACRTECEERVKRVIAESDAKVNAMIRKARSTVEKEMRLSAEKYKACLARVQLERAALDEKLVQKNAEITRVSVILEDLKSSAETQVSIIT
;
A
#
# COMPACT_ATOMS: atom_id res chain seq x y z
N LEU A 1 -241.63 94.33 -58.14
CA LEU A 1 -241.02 93.72 -59.34
C LEU A 1 -239.69 94.40 -59.71
N GLN A 2 -239.66 95.54 -60.41
CA GLN A 2 -238.38 96.16 -60.81
C GLN A 2 -237.44 96.51 -59.63
N GLN A 3 -237.99 96.92 -58.47
CA GLN A 3 -237.21 97.20 -57.27
C GLN A 3 -236.52 95.95 -56.68
N GLU A 4 -237.16 94.78 -56.75
CA GLU A 4 -236.64 93.53 -56.16
C GLU A 4 -235.47 92.96 -56.96
N VAL A 5 -235.48 93.14 -58.29
CA VAL A 5 -234.39 92.72 -59.17
C VAL A 5 -233.11 93.52 -58.89
N LEU A 6 -233.22 94.79 -58.49
CA LEU A 6 -232.10 95.62 -58.05
C LEU A 6 -231.53 95.12 -56.72
N ASN A 7 -232.36 95.01 -55.68
CA ASN A 7 -231.91 94.54 -54.35
C ASN A 7 -231.25 93.15 -54.42
N GLY A 8 -231.82 92.21 -55.18
CA GLY A 8 -231.22 90.88 -55.36
C GLY A 8 -229.92 90.88 -56.19
N HIS A 9 -229.67 91.92 -56.99
CA HIS A 9 -228.39 92.12 -57.66
C HIS A 9 -227.32 92.67 -56.70
N ASP A 10 -227.70 93.61 -55.83
CA ASP A 10 -226.82 94.22 -54.84
C ASP A 10 -226.39 93.22 -53.76
N GLU A 11 -227.33 92.41 -53.22
CA GLU A 11 -226.99 91.34 -52.27
C GLU A 11 -226.03 90.31 -52.88
N LYS A 12 -226.22 89.95 -54.15
CA LYS A 12 -225.31 89.06 -54.87
C LYS A 12 -223.94 89.70 -55.08
N HIS A 13 -223.87 90.98 -55.48
CA HIS A 13 -222.60 91.68 -55.63
C HIS A 13 -221.87 91.81 -54.29
N GLN A 14 -222.59 92.07 -53.19
CA GLN A 14 -222.00 92.11 -51.86
C GLN A 14 -221.42 90.74 -51.46
N ALA A 15 -222.14 89.64 -51.71
CA ALA A 15 -221.65 88.29 -51.44
C ALA A 15 -220.42 87.91 -52.30
N GLU A 16 -220.40 88.29 -53.58
CA GLU A 16 -219.23 88.08 -54.46
C GLU A 16 -218.04 88.96 -54.03
N ILE A 17 -218.29 90.19 -53.56
CA ILE A 17 -217.27 91.09 -52.99
C ILE A 17 -216.72 90.53 -51.67
N GLU A 18 -217.56 90.02 -50.77
CA GLU A 18 -217.13 89.40 -49.51
C GLU A 18 -216.32 88.13 -49.77
N HIS A 19 -216.74 87.28 -50.72
CA HIS A 19 -215.97 86.10 -51.13
C HIS A 19 -214.61 86.49 -51.74
N LEU A 20 -214.57 87.51 -52.60
CA LEU A 20 -213.31 88.03 -53.15
C LEU A 20 -212.41 88.64 -52.06
N ARG A 21 -212.98 89.32 -51.05
CA ARG A 21 -212.22 89.82 -49.89
C ARG A 21 -211.65 88.70 -49.04
N CYS A 22 -212.44 87.68 -48.71
CA CYS A 22 -211.97 86.51 -47.99
C CYS A 22 -210.85 85.80 -48.76
N HIS A 23 -211.02 85.58 -50.06
CA HIS A 23 -210.02 84.89 -50.87
C HIS A 23 -208.74 85.72 -51.09
N LEU A 24 -208.85 87.04 -51.24
CA LEU A 24 -207.69 87.94 -51.25
C LEU A 24 -206.97 87.97 -49.90
N LEU A 25 -207.70 87.88 -48.78
CA LEU A 25 -207.13 87.76 -47.45
C LEU A 25 -206.39 86.42 -47.28
N GLU A 26 -207.01 85.29 -47.62
CA GLU A 26 -206.40 83.96 -47.63
C GLU A 26 -205.09 83.93 -48.43
N VAL A 27 -205.12 84.46 -49.66
CA VAL A 27 -203.94 84.54 -50.54
C VAL A 27 -202.89 85.51 -49.98
N SER A 28 -203.28 86.61 -49.35
CA SER A 28 -202.35 87.53 -48.69
C SER A 28 -201.69 86.91 -47.44
N GLU A 29 -202.45 86.16 -46.65
CA GLU A 29 -201.94 85.45 -45.48
C GLU A 29 -201.04 84.26 -45.86
N GLU A 30 -201.40 83.52 -46.91
CA GLU A 30 -200.53 82.50 -47.48
C GLU A 30 -199.26 83.11 -48.07
N LYS A 31 -199.37 84.30 -48.69
CA LYS A 31 -198.20 85.00 -49.21
C LYS A 31 -197.28 85.51 -48.11
N GLU A 32 -197.81 86.05 -47.00
CA GLU A 32 -196.95 86.43 -45.86
C GLU A 32 -196.36 85.19 -45.16
N ARG A 33 -197.11 84.07 -45.07
CA ARG A 33 -196.56 82.77 -44.61
C ARG A 33 -195.41 82.29 -45.50
N GLU A 34 -195.52 82.43 -46.83
CA GLU A 34 -194.43 82.11 -47.76
C GLU A 34 -193.24 83.06 -47.60
N ILE A 35 -193.49 84.36 -47.43
CA ILE A 35 -192.46 85.38 -47.22
C ILE A 35 -191.72 85.14 -45.91
N GLU A 36 -192.41 84.80 -44.82
CA GLU A 36 -191.80 84.45 -43.53
C GLU A 36 -190.98 83.15 -43.63
N ALA A 37 -191.50 82.11 -44.28
CA ALA A 37 -190.73 80.87 -44.51
C ALA A 37 -189.46 81.11 -45.34
N ARG A 38 -189.53 81.99 -46.36
CA ARG A 38 -188.35 82.45 -47.12
C ARG A 38 -187.39 83.27 -46.25
N ARG A 39 -187.91 84.18 -45.41
CA ARG A 39 -187.15 85.04 -44.48
C ARG A 39 -186.37 84.21 -43.46
N ILE A 40 -186.98 83.16 -42.92
CA ILE A 40 -186.34 82.16 -42.04
C ILE A 40 -185.24 81.40 -42.79
N MET A 41 -185.54 80.83 -43.97
CA MET A 41 -184.56 80.09 -44.77
C MET A 41 -183.38 80.98 -45.20
N GLU A 42 -183.61 82.25 -45.54
CA GLU A 42 -182.56 83.21 -45.86
C GLU A 42 -181.69 83.52 -44.63
N GLY A 43 -182.31 83.66 -43.44
CA GLY A 43 -181.61 83.78 -42.16
C GLY A 43 -180.69 82.59 -41.87
N ASP A 44 -181.20 81.37 -42.01
CA ASP A 44 -180.42 80.13 -41.85
C ASP A 44 -179.26 80.03 -42.85
N LEU A 45 -179.49 80.38 -44.12
CA LEU A 45 -178.46 80.38 -45.14
C LEU A 45 -177.39 81.45 -44.86
N ARG A 46 -177.76 82.67 -44.44
CA ARG A 46 -176.83 83.72 -44.02
C ARG A 46 -176.02 83.32 -42.79
N SER A 47 -176.66 82.66 -41.82
CA SER A 47 -176.01 82.10 -40.63
C SER A 47 -174.97 81.04 -41.01
N ARG A 48 -175.35 80.06 -41.85
CA ARG A 48 -174.45 79.01 -42.36
C ARG A 48 -173.31 79.56 -43.20
N ILE A 49 -173.53 80.57 -44.04
CA ILE A 49 -172.47 81.27 -44.78
C ILE A 49 -171.48 81.94 -43.81
N THR A 50 -171.99 82.57 -42.75
CA THR A 50 -171.18 83.23 -41.73
C THR A 50 -170.30 82.22 -40.98
N ASP A 51 -170.86 81.06 -40.60
CA ASP A 51 -170.12 80.01 -39.90
C ASP A 51 -169.15 79.25 -40.81
N PHE A 52 -169.48 79.02 -42.08
CA PHE A 52 -168.50 78.52 -43.05
C PHE A 52 -167.35 79.52 -43.27
N SER A 53 -167.62 80.84 -43.31
CA SER A 53 -166.57 81.87 -43.42
C SER A 53 -165.65 81.90 -42.19
N LYS A 54 -166.19 81.77 -40.97
CA LYS A 54 -165.39 81.61 -39.74
C LYS A 54 -164.52 80.35 -39.81
N ARG A 55 -165.07 79.23 -40.30
CA ARG A 55 -164.35 77.96 -40.42
C ARG A 55 -163.24 78.01 -41.48
N VAL A 56 -163.47 78.68 -42.61
CA VAL A 56 -162.45 78.89 -43.65
C VAL A 56 -161.30 79.71 -43.10
N THR A 57 -161.57 80.89 -42.51
CA THR A 57 -160.52 81.75 -41.96
C THR A 57 -159.75 81.10 -40.79
N ALA A 58 -160.40 80.28 -39.97
CA ALA A 58 -159.73 79.44 -38.98
C ALA A 58 -158.77 78.41 -39.62
N LEU A 59 -159.23 77.66 -40.62
CA LEU A 59 -158.42 76.65 -41.32
C LEU A 59 -157.26 77.29 -42.13
N GLU A 60 -157.47 78.47 -42.70
CA GLU A 60 -156.42 79.25 -43.38
C GLU A 60 -155.35 79.70 -42.38
N SER A 61 -155.75 80.17 -41.19
CA SER A 61 -154.84 80.52 -40.10
C SER A 61 -154.09 79.31 -39.56
N GLU A 62 -154.75 78.17 -39.33
CA GLU A 62 -154.10 76.91 -38.95
C GLU A 62 -153.09 76.44 -40.01
N LEU A 63 -153.45 76.52 -41.29
CA LEU A 63 -152.57 76.16 -42.40
C LEU A 63 -151.36 77.10 -42.51
N ALA A 64 -151.56 78.41 -42.33
CA ALA A 64 -150.48 79.39 -42.32
C ALA A 64 -149.52 79.16 -41.13
N ASN A 65 -150.05 78.97 -39.93
CA ASN A 65 -149.27 78.65 -38.73
C ASN A 65 -148.51 77.32 -38.87
N LYS A 66 -149.12 76.30 -39.48
CA LYS A 66 -148.47 75.01 -39.74
C LYS A 66 -147.38 75.12 -40.83
N LYS A 67 -147.58 75.94 -41.88
CA LYS A 67 -146.54 76.25 -42.86
C LYS A 67 -145.35 76.96 -42.21
N TYR A 68 -145.59 77.99 -41.39
CA TYR A 68 -144.55 78.72 -40.67
C TYR A 68 -143.71 77.77 -39.79
N LYS A 69 -144.36 76.99 -38.91
CA LYS A 69 -143.67 76.03 -38.03
C LYS A 69 -142.91 74.95 -38.80
N ASN A 70 -143.42 74.51 -39.95
CA ASN A 70 -142.70 73.57 -40.81
C ASN A 70 -141.43 74.20 -41.42
N VAL A 71 -141.47 75.47 -41.83
CA VAL A 71 -140.27 76.19 -42.32
C VAL A 71 -139.25 76.38 -41.20
N GLU A 72 -139.69 76.81 -40.02
CA GLU A 72 -138.85 76.98 -38.83
C GLU A 72 -138.17 75.67 -38.41
N ASN A 73 -138.92 74.55 -38.39
CA ASN A 73 -138.37 73.22 -38.14
C ASN A 73 -137.38 72.77 -39.23
N ILE A 74 -137.65 73.04 -40.51
CA ILE A 74 -136.75 72.70 -41.61
C ILE A 74 -135.44 73.47 -41.49
N GLN A 75 -135.48 74.78 -41.25
CA GLN A 75 -134.29 75.62 -41.07
C GLN A 75 -133.45 75.19 -39.86
N SER A 76 -134.09 74.78 -38.76
CA SER A 76 -133.39 74.21 -37.60
C SER A 76 -132.67 72.91 -37.94
N LEU A 77 -133.31 72.01 -38.70
CA LEU A 77 -132.71 70.73 -39.13
C LEU A 77 -131.62 70.92 -40.19
N GLU A 78 -131.78 71.87 -41.12
CA GLU A 78 -130.75 72.24 -42.11
C GLU A 78 -129.48 72.75 -41.40
N THR A 79 -129.64 73.58 -40.37
CA THR A 79 -128.53 74.08 -39.54
C THR A 79 -127.84 72.95 -38.77
N GLU A 80 -128.62 72.04 -38.16
CA GLU A 80 -128.06 70.87 -37.44
C GLU A 80 -127.31 69.92 -38.40
N ILE A 81 -127.80 69.72 -39.61
CA ILE A 81 -127.15 68.92 -40.66
C ILE A 81 -125.83 69.57 -41.09
N GLU A 82 -125.78 70.88 -41.30
CA GLU A 82 -124.54 71.60 -41.66
C GLU A 82 -123.50 71.53 -40.51
N GLU A 83 -123.94 71.67 -39.26
CA GLU A 83 -123.08 71.45 -38.09
C GLU A 83 -122.55 70.00 -38.02
N LEU A 84 -123.38 69.00 -38.31
CA LEU A 84 -122.95 67.59 -38.29
C LEU A 84 -121.99 67.26 -39.44
N VAL A 85 -122.21 67.79 -40.64
CA VAL A 85 -121.30 67.64 -41.79
C VAL A 85 -119.94 68.28 -41.52
N THR A 86 -119.91 69.49 -40.96
CA THR A 86 -118.64 70.17 -40.64
C THR A 86 -117.88 69.51 -39.48
N LYS A 87 -118.58 68.91 -38.50
CA LYS A 87 -117.98 68.07 -37.46
C LYS A 87 -117.39 66.77 -38.04
N LEU A 88 -118.13 66.10 -38.94
CA LEU A 88 -117.70 64.85 -39.57
C LEU A 88 -116.49 65.03 -40.49
N GLU A 89 -116.46 66.09 -41.30
CA GLU A 89 -115.33 66.37 -42.20
C GLU A 89 -114.06 66.72 -41.41
N ARG A 90 -114.18 67.40 -40.26
CA ARG A 90 -113.04 67.63 -39.34
C ARG A 90 -112.50 66.31 -38.80
N VAL A 91 -113.36 65.48 -38.20
CA VAL A 91 -112.97 64.16 -37.65
C VAL A 91 -112.33 63.26 -38.71
N LYS A 92 -112.79 63.34 -39.96
CA LYS A 92 -112.19 62.64 -41.11
C LYS A 92 -110.77 63.12 -41.44
N GLU A 93 -110.50 64.42 -41.40
CA GLU A 93 -109.16 64.97 -41.62
C GLU A 93 -108.23 64.71 -40.41
N ASP A 94 -108.77 64.75 -39.19
CA ASP A 94 -108.06 64.38 -37.95
C ASP A 94 -107.59 62.90 -38.01
N TYR A 95 -108.49 61.95 -38.32
CA TYR A 95 -108.13 60.53 -38.49
C TYR A 95 -107.12 60.30 -39.61
N LYS A 96 -107.22 61.04 -40.71
CA LYS A 96 -106.25 60.98 -41.83
C LYS A 96 -104.87 61.49 -41.39
N HIS A 97 -104.80 62.50 -40.52
CA HIS A 97 -103.55 62.95 -39.93
C HIS A 97 -102.96 61.90 -38.99
N GLU A 98 -103.77 61.29 -38.12
CA GLU A 98 -103.35 60.18 -37.24
C GLU A 98 -102.79 58.98 -38.04
N VAL A 99 -103.49 58.55 -39.09
CA VAL A 99 -103.04 57.47 -39.99
C VAL A 99 -101.68 57.79 -40.63
N ASN A 100 -101.44 59.03 -41.05
CA ASN A 100 -100.15 59.44 -41.62
C ASN A 100 -99.02 59.38 -40.57
N LEU A 101 -99.27 59.85 -39.33
CA LEU A 101 -98.30 59.78 -38.24
C LEU A 101 -97.96 58.33 -37.87
N LEU A 102 -98.95 57.43 -37.86
CA LEU A 102 -98.76 56.01 -37.59
C LEU A 102 -97.96 55.31 -38.70
N ASP A 103 -98.15 55.65 -39.97
CA ASP A 103 -97.35 55.07 -41.06
C ASP A 103 -95.90 55.61 -41.10
N GLU A 104 -95.71 56.87 -40.70
CA GLU A 104 -94.39 57.44 -40.41
C GLU A 104 -93.68 56.70 -39.26
N GLU A 105 -94.36 56.46 -38.13
CA GLU A 105 -93.81 55.74 -36.98
C GLU A 105 -93.46 54.29 -37.34
N LYS A 106 -94.39 53.58 -37.98
CA LYS A 106 -94.19 52.24 -38.54
C LYS A 106 -92.99 52.18 -39.49
N SER A 107 -92.79 53.20 -40.33
CA SER A 107 -91.62 53.29 -41.22
C SER A 107 -90.31 53.47 -40.44
N LYS A 108 -90.29 54.30 -39.39
CA LYS A 108 -89.15 54.50 -38.49
C LYS A 108 -88.83 53.21 -37.70
N LEU A 109 -89.85 52.52 -37.19
CA LEU A 109 -89.72 51.24 -36.48
C LEU A 109 -89.17 50.13 -37.40
N ASN A 110 -89.64 50.04 -38.64
CA ASN A 110 -89.11 49.07 -39.63
C ASN A 110 -87.61 49.29 -39.89
N LEU A 111 -87.15 50.53 -40.01
CA LEU A 111 -85.73 50.85 -40.16
C LEU A 111 -84.91 50.44 -38.93
N CYS A 112 -85.43 50.67 -37.71
CA CYS A 112 -84.80 50.19 -36.48
C CYS A 112 -84.72 48.66 -36.43
N ILE A 113 -85.79 47.94 -36.81
CA ILE A 113 -85.82 46.47 -36.87
C ILE A 113 -84.78 45.94 -37.85
N ILE A 114 -84.65 46.55 -39.04
CA ILE A 114 -83.62 46.20 -40.02
C ILE A 114 -82.23 46.39 -39.43
N ASN A 115 -81.92 47.57 -38.87
CA ASN A 115 -80.61 47.88 -38.29
C ASN A 115 -80.22 46.90 -37.16
N ILE A 116 -81.15 46.59 -36.25
CA ILE A 116 -80.93 45.65 -35.13
C ILE A 116 -80.72 44.22 -35.65
N THR A 117 -81.45 43.82 -36.69
CA THR A 117 -81.25 42.51 -37.37
C THR A 117 -79.86 42.43 -38.00
N ASP A 118 -79.45 43.50 -38.69
CA ASP A 118 -78.13 43.64 -39.32
C ASP A 118 -76.99 43.58 -38.28
N GLU A 119 -77.15 44.20 -37.11
CA GLU A 119 -76.18 44.13 -36.01
C GLU A 119 -76.13 42.76 -35.33
N ARG A 120 -77.30 42.13 -35.09
CA ARG A 120 -77.40 40.75 -34.60
C ARG A 120 -76.60 39.79 -35.49
N ASP A 121 -76.80 39.85 -36.80
CA ASP A 121 -76.15 38.90 -37.73
C ASP A 121 -74.64 39.17 -37.86
N LYS A 122 -74.21 40.44 -37.75
CA LYS A 122 -72.79 40.80 -37.63
C LYS A 122 -72.16 40.33 -36.31
N LEU A 123 -72.94 40.22 -35.23
CA LEU A 123 -72.48 39.68 -33.94
C LEU A 123 -72.44 38.15 -33.96
N GLU A 124 -73.43 37.48 -34.56
CA GLU A 124 -73.47 36.02 -34.69
C GLU A 124 -72.26 35.50 -35.50
N VAL A 125 -71.96 36.13 -36.65
CA VAL A 125 -70.77 35.79 -37.44
C VAL A 125 -69.45 36.04 -36.67
N LYS A 126 -69.41 37.00 -35.72
CA LYS A 126 -68.26 37.21 -34.83
C LYS A 126 -68.20 36.15 -33.73
N LEU A 127 -69.33 35.70 -33.21
CA LEU A 127 -69.45 34.65 -32.20
C LEU A 127 -68.98 33.31 -32.77
N GLN A 128 -69.51 32.91 -33.93
CA GLN A 128 -69.13 31.68 -34.62
C GLN A 128 -67.63 31.64 -34.95
N LYS A 129 -67.05 32.75 -35.43
CA LYS A 129 -65.60 32.85 -35.66
C LYS A 129 -64.78 32.66 -34.38
N ARG A 130 -65.25 33.17 -33.23
CA ARG A 130 -64.59 32.95 -31.92
C ARG A 130 -64.73 31.52 -31.44
N GLN A 131 -65.88 30.88 -31.65
CA GLN A 131 -66.09 29.47 -31.31
C GLN A 131 -65.16 28.55 -32.10
N ASN A 132 -64.97 28.78 -33.41
CA ASN A 132 -64.03 28.02 -34.22
C ASN A 132 -62.58 28.13 -33.70
N VAL A 133 -62.12 29.35 -33.38
CA VAL A 133 -60.77 29.57 -32.81
C VAL A 133 -60.62 28.90 -31.43
N ILE A 134 -61.68 28.84 -30.61
CA ILE A 134 -61.66 28.10 -29.34
C ILE A 134 -61.49 26.59 -29.59
N LEU A 135 -62.19 26.02 -30.58
CA LEU A 135 -62.05 24.61 -30.94
C LEU A 135 -60.64 24.29 -31.49
N GLU A 136 -60.07 25.16 -32.32
CA GLU A 136 -58.70 25.04 -32.82
C GLU A 136 -57.67 25.05 -31.68
N LEU A 137 -57.80 25.98 -30.72
CA LEU A 137 -56.93 26.06 -29.55
C LEU A 137 -57.12 24.87 -28.60
N GLN A 138 -58.33 24.36 -28.44
CA GLN A 138 -58.59 23.13 -27.67
C GLN A 138 -57.95 21.91 -28.31
N ALA A 139 -57.96 21.80 -29.64
CA ALA A 139 -57.27 20.71 -30.35
C ALA A 139 -55.74 20.82 -30.19
N GLN A 140 -55.17 22.03 -30.30
CA GLN A 140 -53.73 22.27 -30.09
C GLN A 140 -53.29 21.97 -28.65
N LEU A 141 -54.05 22.40 -27.65
CA LEU A 141 -53.80 22.05 -26.24
C LEU A 141 -53.87 20.54 -25.99
N SER A 142 -54.79 19.83 -26.67
CA SER A 142 -54.90 18.38 -26.55
C SER A 142 -53.68 17.67 -27.16
N ALA A 143 -53.20 18.13 -28.31
CA ALA A 143 -51.99 17.60 -28.95
C ALA A 143 -50.73 17.82 -28.08
N LEU A 144 -50.53 19.05 -27.61
CA LEU A 144 -49.41 19.40 -26.71
C LEU A 144 -49.45 18.62 -25.38
N GLN A 145 -50.64 18.27 -24.87
CA GLN A 145 -50.78 17.42 -23.70
C GLN A 145 -50.31 15.98 -23.99
N CYS A 146 -50.65 15.42 -25.15
CA CYS A 146 -50.14 14.12 -25.58
C CYS A 146 -48.61 14.14 -25.75
N GLU A 147 -48.05 15.13 -26.47
CA GLU A 147 -46.60 15.29 -26.63
C GLU A 147 -45.87 15.39 -25.28
N LEU A 148 -46.46 16.10 -24.30
CA LEU A 148 -45.91 16.24 -22.95
C LEU A 148 -45.95 14.92 -22.16
N ASP A 149 -46.99 14.11 -22.33
CA ASP A 149 -47.11 12.82 -21.63
C ASP A 149 -46.26 11.71 -22.28
N GLU A 150 -46.08 11.75 -23.61
CA GLU A 150 -45.10 10.93 -24.33
C GLU A 150 -43.67 11.26 -23.88
N LEU A 151 -43.30 12.54 -23.81
CA LEU A 151 -41.97 12.98 -23.36
C LEU A 151 -41.66 12.59 -21.90
N LYS A 152 -42.67 12.57 -21.02
CA LYS A 152 -42.52 12.03 -19.65
C LYS A 152 -42.21 10.54 -19.68
N ALA A 153 -42.95 9.76 -20.45
CA ALA A 153 -42.75 8.31 -20.55
C ALA A 153 -41.37 7.96 -21.13
N GLU A 154 -40.87 8.72 -22.11
CA GLU A 154 -39.49 8.58 -22.59
C GLU A 154 -38.44 8.92 -21.52
N TYR A 155 -38.66 9.99 -20.74
CA TYR A 155 -37.74 10.40 -19.67
C TYR A 155 -37.74 9.43 -18.47
N GLU A 156 -38.91 8.95 -18.04
CA GLU A 156 -39.03 7.91 -17.00
C GLU A 156 -38.33 6.61 -17.45
N LYS A 157 -38.54 6.20 -18.70
CA LYS A 157 -37.84 5.04 -19.27
C LYS A 157 -36.32 5.26 -19.32
N LEU A 158 -35.85 6.44 -19.73
CA LEU A 158 -34.41 6.74 -19.77
C LEU A 158 -33.76 6.71 -18.38
N LEU A 159 -34.49 7.14 -17.34
CA LEU A 159 -34.04 7.00 -15.94
C LEU A 159 -33.97 5.53 -15.50
N GLU A 160 -34.96 4.72 -15.87
CA GLU A 160 -34.96 3.27 -15.55
C GLU A 160 -33.84 2.53 -16.30
N ASP A 161 -33.67 2.76 -17.61
CA ASP A 161 -32.59 2.20 -18.43
C ASP A 161 -31.21 2.58 -17.86
N TYR A 162 -31.03 3.84 -17.41
CA TYR A 162 -29.79 4.31 -16.75
C TYR A 162 -29.59 3.70 -15.35
N SER A 163 -30.66 3.54 -14.57
CA SER A 163 -30.65 2.87 -13.27
C SER A 163 -30.19 1.42 -13.39
N ILE A 164 -30.78 0.67 -14.32
CA ILE A 164 -30.40 -0.72 -14.65
C ILE A 164 -28.93 -0.80 -15.10
N GLN A 165 -28.46 0.14 -15.93
CA GLN A 165 -27.05 0.17 -16.37
C GLN A 165 -26.09 0.45 -15.20
N MET A 166 -26.43 1.40 -14.32
CA MET A 166 -25.64 1.71 -13.12
C MET A 166 -25.60 0.53 -12.14
N ASP A 167 -26.70 -0.22 -12.02
CA ASP A 167 -26.81 -1.40 -11.17
C ASP A 167 -25.99 -2.59 -11.71
N ASP A 168 -26.01 -2.85 -13.02
CA ASP A 168 -25.18 -3.85 -13.70
C ASP A 168 -23.67 -3.53 -13.56
N VAL A 169 -23.27 -2.28 -13.77
CA VAL A 169 -21.88 -1.82 -13.59
C VAL A 169 -21.46 -1.93 -12.12
N ARG A 170 -22.33 -1.56 -11.17
CA ARG A 170 -22.07 -1.69 -9.73
C ARG A 170 -21.94 -3.16 -9.32
N TYR A 171 -22.77 -4.05 -9.86
CA TYR A 171 -22.70 -5.49 -9.61
C TYR A 171 -21.37 -6.08 -10.10
N LYS A 172 -20.98 -5.79 -11.34
CA LYS A 172 -19.72 -6.27 -11.94
C LYS A 172 -18.49 -5.83 -11.17
N HIS A 173 -18.39 -4.54 -10.82
CA HIS A 173 -17.30 -4.05 -9.98
C HIS A 173 -17.30 -4.70 -8.58
N GLN A 174 -18.47 -4.95 -7.98
CA GLN A 174 -18.54 -5.63 -6.68
C GLN A 174 -18.11 -7.10 -6.77
N GLU A 175 -18.46 -7.81 -7.84
CA GLU A 175 -17.98 -9.18 -8.10
C GLU A 175 -16.46 -9.22 -8.28
N GLU A 176 -15.90 -8.29 -9.07
CA GLU A 176 -14.46 -8.15 -9.28
C GLU A 176 -13.70 -7.82 -7.98
N ILE A 177 -14.21 -6.88 -7.17
CA ILE A 177 -13.67 -6.55 -5.84
C ILE A 177 -13.71 -7.77 -4.91
N ASN A 178 -14.82 -8.52 -4.88
CA ASN A 178 -14.96 -9.72 -4.06
C ASN A 178 -13.96 -10.80 -4.47
N LYS A 179 -13.74 -10.97 -5.78
CA LYS A 179 -12.76 -11.91 -6.33
C LYS A 179 -11.32 -11.49 -5.99
N LEU A 180 -10.94 -10.24 -6.27
CA LEU A 180 -9.62 -9.70 -5.93
C LEU A 180 -9.31 -9.80 -4.43
N THR A 181 -10.29 -9.49 -3.58
CA THR A 181 -10.16 -9.64 -2.11
C THR A 181 -9.92 -11.10 -1.73
N THR A 182 -10.65 -12.03 -2.36
CA THR A 182 -10.52 -13.48 -2.12
C THR A 182 -9.18 -14.03 -2.59
N ASP A 183 -8.67 -13.57 -3.73
CA ASP A 183 -7.40 -14.03 -4.29
C ASP A 183 -6.20 -13.42 -3.53
N PHE A 184 -6.28 -12.14 -3.12
CA PHE A 184 -5.29 -11.50 -2.26
C PHE A 184 -5.18 -12.17 -0.88
N GLU A 185 -6.30 -12.53 -0.24
CA GLU A 185 -6.26 -13.20 1.07
C GLU A 185 -5.68 -14.63 0.96
N LYS A 186 -5.87 -15.34 -0.16
CA LYS A 186 -5.17 -16.60 -0.44
C LYS A 186 -3.65 -16.38 -0.57
N GLU A 187 -3.23 -15.43 -1.41
CA GLU A 187 -1.81 -15.12 -1.65
C GLU A 187 -1.10 -14.74 -0.33
N LYS A 188 -1.73 -13.89 0.47
CA LYS A 188 -1.30 -13.50 1.82
C LYS A 188 -1.16 -14.69 2.78
N VAL A 189 -2.02 -15.70 2.70
CA VAL A 189 -1.87 -16.95 3.48
C VAL A 189 -0.70 -17.78 2.95
N THR A 190 -0.53 -17.90 1.63
CA THR A 190 0.62 -18.60 1.03
C THR A 190 1.95 -17.97 1.44
N LEU A 191 2.10 -16.66 1.24
CA LEU A 191 3.31 -15.89 1.62
C LEU A 191 3.61 -15.99 3.12
N ARG A 192 2.58 -16.05 3.98
CA ARG A 192 2.75 -16.26 5.42
C ARG A 192 3.29 -17.66 5.72
N ASN A 193 2.74 -18.70 5.08
CA ASN A 193 3.21 -20.07 5.26
C ASN A 193 4.66 -20.25 4.74
N GLU A 194 5.02 -19.60 3.63
CA GLU A 194 6.38 -19.56 3.09
C GLU A 194 7.35 -18.85 4.04
N ASN A 195 6.96 -17.70 4.59
CA ASN A 195 7.73 -16.99 5.62
C ASN A 195 7.95 -17.85 6.88
N ASP A 196 6.89 -18.50 7.38
CA ASP A 196 6.96 -19.32 8.60
C ASP A 196 7.80 -20.60 8.36
N PHE A 197 7.79 -21.14 7.13
CA PHE A 197 8.71 -22.19 6.69
C PHE A 197 10.17 -21.71 6.64
N GLU A 198 10.46 -20.56 6.03
CA GLU A 198 11.84 -20.03 5.97
C GLU A 198 12.36 -19.58 7.34
N ILE A 199 11.51 -19.12 8.26
CA ILE A 199 11.88 -18.92 9.68
C ILE A 199 12.27 -20.26 10.33
N SER A 200 11.48 -21.31 10.12
CA SER A 200 11.75 -22.65 10.66
C SER A 200 13.06 -23.23 10.10
N ARG A 201 13.28 -23.07 8.79
CA ARG A 201 14.50 -23.46 8.07
C ARG A 201 15.72 -22.65 8.54
N LYS A 202 15.57 -21.35 8.78
CA LYS A 202 16.63 -20.50 9.35
C LYS A 202 17.01 -20.99 10.74
N LEU A 203 16.03 -21.29 11.61
CA LEU A 203 16.28 -21.84 12.94
C LEU A 203 17.00 -23.20 12.88
N GLU A 204 16.63 -24.08 11.95
CA GLU A 204 17.33 -25.36 11.73
C GLU A 204 18.79 -25.14 11.30
N ILE A 205 19.04 -24.22 10.37
CA ILE A 205 20.40 -23.88 9.89
C ILE A 205 21.22 -23.21 10.99
N GLU A 206 20.62 -22.32 11.77
CA GLU A 206 21.25 -21.60 12.89
C GLU A 206 21.60 -22.54 14.04
N THR A 207 20.76 -23.55 14.29
CA THR A 207 21.06 -24.66 15.23
C THR A 207 22.26 -25.47 14.72
N LYS A 208 22.22 -25.96 13.47
CA LYS A 208 23.34 -26.74 12.88
C LYS A 208 24.64 -25.96 12.79
N ALA A 209 24.57 -24.65 12.53
CA ALA A 209 25.74 -23.77 12.52
C ALA A 209 26.37 -23.66 13.91
N LYS A 210 25.54 -23.60 14.96
CA LYS A 210 26.00 -23.63 16.36
C LYS A 210 26.56 -25.00 16.77
N ASP A 211 25.94 -26.11 16.34
CA ASP A 211 26.48 -27.46 16.56
C ASP A 211 27.88 -27.60 15.92
N VAL A 212 28.04 -27.11 14.69
CA VAL A 212 29.32 -27.08 13.95
C VAL A 212 30.32 -26.07 14.56
N GLU A 213 29.86 -24.97 15.16
CA GLU A 213 30.74 -24.05 15.89
C GLU A 213 31.23 -24.66 17.21
N GLU A 214 30.39 -25.41 17.93
CA GLU A 214 30.80 -26.19 19.10
C GLU A 214 31.79 -27.30 18.72
N GLU A 215 31.55 -28.03 17.63
CA GLU A 215 32.50 -29.03 17.09
C GLU A 215 33.83 -28.39 16.66
N ASN A 216 33.82 -27.25 15.96
CA ASN A 216 35.05 -26.54 15.58
C ASN A 216 35.81 -26.01 16.79
N ASN A 217 35.14 -25.55 17.84
CA ASN A 217 35.80 -25.13 19.07
C ASN A 217 36.44 -26.32 19.79
N PHE A 218 35.75 -27.47 19.88
CA PHE A 218 36.33 -28.71 20.42
C PHE A 218 37.56 -29.17 19.62
N LEU A 219 37.46 -29.25 18.30
CA LEU A 219 38.57 -29.65 17.41
C LEU A 219 39.74 -28.67 17.48
N LYS A 220 39.47 -27.38 17.76
CA LYS A 220 40.50 -26.37 17.99
C LYS A 220 41.19 -26.53 19.35
N GLU A 221 40.46 -26.85 20.41
CA GLU A 221 41.05 -27.19 21.71
C GLU A 221 41.89 -28.46 21.63
N GLU A 222 41.41 -29.50 20.94
CA GLU A 222 42.16 -30.74 20.66
C GLU A 222 43.42 -30.46 19.82
N LEU A 223 43.34 -29.58 18.82
CA LEU A 223 44.50 -29.15 18.02
C LEU A 223 45.51 -28.36 18.87
N GLU A 224 45.06 -27.47 19.76
CA GLU A 224 45.93 -26.75 20.70
C GLU A 224 46.61 -27.71 21.70
N ASP A 225 45.93 -28.78 22.14
CA ASP A 225 46.52 -29.84 22.96
C ASP A 225 47.51 -30.73 22.20
N ILE A 226 47.21 -31.10 20.95
CA ILE A 226 48.17 -31.80 20.08
C ILE A 226 49.40 -30.92 19.82
N GLN A 227 49.24 -29.60 19.66
CA GLN A 227 50.37 -28.67 19.56
C GLN A 227 51.16 -28.53 20.87
N ARG A 228 50.50 -28.56 22.04
CA ARG A 228 51.17 -28.64 23.35
C ARG A 228 51.98 -29.92 23.49
N LEU A 229 51.40 -31.07 23.14
CA LEU A 229 52.06 -32.38 23.18
C LEU A 229 53.23 -32.46 22.19
N TYR A 230 53.06 -32.00 20.95
CA TYR A 230 54.13 -31.92 19.96
C TYR A 230 55.30 -31.08 20.48
N LYS A 231 55.02 -29.94 21.14
CA LYS A 231 56.05 -29.08 21.72
C LYS A 231 56.76 -29.72 22.91
N ASP A 232 56.05 -30.44 23.77
CA ASP A 232 56.65 -31.20 24.88
C ASP A 232 57.55 -32.35 24.36
N VAL A 233 57.06 -33.13 23.39
CA VAL A 233 57.85 -34.19 22.73
C VAL A 233 59.09 -33.63 22.04
N ASN A 234 58.97 -32.51 21.33
CA ASN A 234 60.10 -31.87 20.66
C ASN A 234 61.11 -31.27 21.66
N ASN A 235 60.65 -30.74 22.80
CA ASN A 235 61.54 -30.32 23.90
C ASN A 235 62.30 -31.53 24.48
N ARG A 236 61.60 -32.63 24.81
CA ARG A 236 62.24 -33.86 25.33
C ARG A 236 63.23 -34.48 24.34
N LEU A 237 62.94 -34.38 23.04
CA LEU A 237 63.84 -34.85 21.99
C LEU A 237 65.09 -33.95 21.89
N TYR A 238 64.95 -32.64 22.09
CA TYR A 238 66.07 -31.71 22.23
C TYR A 238 66.92 -32.00 23.49
N GLU A 239 66.27 -32.22 24.64
CA GLU A 239 66.92 -32.63 25.90
C GLU A 239 67.69 -33.94 25.73
N ALA A 240 67.09 -34.97 25.12
CA ALA A 240 67.75 -36.24 24.83
C ALA A 240 68.92 -36.09 23.85
N HIS A 241 68.84 -35.18 22.86
CA HIS A 241 69.97 -34.85 21.99
C HIS A 241 71.11 -34.16 22.77
N GLN A 242 70.76 -33.30 23.74
CA GLN A 242 71.72 -32.58 24.57
C GLN A 242 72.41 -33.49 25.59
N GLU A 243 71.68 -34.46 26.19
CA GLU A 243 72.26 -35.54 26.99
C GLU A 243 73.17 -36.46 26.16
N LEU A 244 72.83 -36.73 24.90
CA LEU A 244 73.68 -37.49 23.99
C LEU A 244 74.98 -36.72 23.65
N GLU A 245 74.90 -35.42 23.39
CA GLU A 245 76.08 -34.55 23.21
C GLU A 245 76.96 -34.48 24.48
N GLU A 246 76.37 -34.47 25.67
CA GLU A 246 77.13 -34.57 26.92
C GLU A 246 77.77 -35.95 27.11
N SER A 247 77.07 -37.02 26.72
CA SER A 247 77.57 -38.39 26.74
C SER A 247 78.78 -38.53 25.81
N ASP A 248 78.71 -38.04 24.58
CA ASP A 248 79.82 -38.05 23.63
C ASP A 248 80.98 -37.16 24.08
N ARG A 249 80.73 -36.01 24.71
CA ARG A 249 81.79 -35.21 25.36
C ARG A 249 82.47 -35.99 26.48
N LYS A 250 81.70 -36.68 27.35
CA LYS A 250 82.25 -37.52 28.43
C LYS A 250 83.03 -38.72 27.87
N HIS A 251 82.52 -39.37 26.82
CA HIS A 251 83.19 -40.50 26.16
C HIS A 251 84.50 -40.08 25.49
N ASN A 252 84.53 -38.94 24.78
CA ASN A 252 85.77 -38.38 24.22
C ASN A 252 86.78 -37.97 25.31
N LEU A 253 86.31 -37.46 26.47
CA LEU A 253 87.19 -37.16 27.60
C LEU A 253 87.81 -38.43 28.21
N VAL A 254 87.03 -39.52 28.32
CA VAL A 254 87.52 -40.84 28.75
C VAL A 254 88.50 -41.43 27.72
N LEU A 255 88.21 -41.37 26.42
CA LEU A 255 89.12 -41.81 25.36
C LEU A 255 90.44 -41.02 25.34
N LYS A 256 90.39 -39.71 25.65
CA LYS A 256 91.61 -38.90 25.79
C LYS A 256 92.44 -39.37 26.99
N LYS A 257 91.81 -39.59 28.15
CA LYS A 257 92.49 -40.12 29.33
C LYS A 257 93.07 -41.52 29.08
N GLN A 258 92.33 -42.41 28.42
CA GLN A 258 92.81 -43.75 28.07
C GLN A 258 94.01 -43.73 27.11
N LYS A 259 94.16 -42.69 26.27
CA LYS A 259 95.38 -42.49 25.46
C LYS A 259 96.58 -42.03 26.29
N GLU A 260 96.35 -41.29 27.36
CA GLU A 260 97.40 -40.87 28.31
C GLU A 260 97.81 -42.06 29.21
N ASP A 261 96.83 -42.78 29.78
CA ASP A 261 97.05 -44.00 30.58
C ASP A 261 97.81 -45.09 29.78
N LEU A 262 97.50 -45.26 28.48
CA LEU A 262 98.20 -46.24 27.61
C LEU A 262 99.65 -45.81 27.29
N ALA A 263 99.93 -44.52 27.18
CA ALA A 263 101.27 -44.01 26.93
C ALA A 263 102.20 -44.22 28.13
N ASP A 264 101.70 -44.02 29.35
CA ASP A 264 102.46 -44.31 30.58
C ASP A 264 102.66 -45.82 30.80
N ILE A 265 101.71 -46.68 30.41
CA ILE A 265 101.90 -48.14 30.44
C ILE A 265 103.03 -48.59 29.48
N ILE A 266 103.07 -48.06 28.26
CA ILE A 266 104.16 -48.36 27.29
C ILE A 266 105.51 -47.95 27.88
N LYS A 267 105.58 -46.77 28.46
CA LYS A 267 106.79 -46.21 29.07
C LYS A 267 107.28 -47.01 30.28
N LEU A 268 106.36 -47.52 31.10
CA LEU A 268 106.68 -48.37 32.26
C LEU A 268 107.14 -49.77 31.80
N HIS A 269 106.54 -50.31 30.75
CA HIS A 269 106.97 -51.57 30.12
C HIS A 269 108.37 -51.46 29.48
N ASP A 270 108.73 -50.33 28.88
CA ASP A 270 110.08 -50.07 28.37
C ASP A 270 111.11 -49.98 29.52
N ASP A 271 110.79 -49.31 30.62
CA ASP A 271 111.65 -49.21 31.82
C ASP A 271 111.87 -50.57 32.51
N GLU A 272 110.86 -51.45 32.55
CA GLU A 272 111.00 -52.83 33.05
C GLU A 272 111.78 -53.72 32.07
N THR A 273 111.54 -53.57 30.76
CA THR A 273 112.30 -54.29 29.71
C THR A 273 113.77 -53.91 29.74
N PHE A 274 114.10 -52.65 30.03
CA PHE A 274 115.48 -52.18 30.21
C PHE A 274 116.14 -52.82 31.44
N LYS A 275 115.47 -52.83 32.59
CA LYS A 275 115.98 -53.44 33.84
C LYS A 275 116.19 -54.95 33.72
N LEU A 276 115.25 -55.66 33.10
CA LEU A 276 115.35 -57.11 32.88
C LEU A 276 116.49 -57.45 31.91
N LYS A 277 116.70 -56.68 30.84
CA LYS A 277 117.89 -56.83 29.97
C LYS A 277 119.20 -56.57 30.74
N GLN A 278 119.24 -55.55 31.60
CA GLN A 278 120.43 -55.22 32.38
C GLN A 278 120.79 -56.31 33.40
N GLN A 279 119.79 -56.95 34.02
CA GLN A 279 120.03 -58.08 34.92
C GLN A 279 120.46 -59.36 34.16
N LEU A 280 119.87 -59.62 32.99
CA LEU A 280 120.23 -60.76 32.15
C LEU A 280 121.66 -60.67 31.60
N GLU A 281 122.08 -59.48 31.14
CA GLU A 281 123.43 -59.28 30.57
C GLU A 281 124.52 -59.29 31.65
N ASN A 282 124.23 -58.81 32.87
CA ASN A 282 125.18 -58.92 34.00
C ASN A 282 125.39 -60.39 34.41
N ALA A 283 124.32 -61.18 34.56
CA ALA A 283 124.42 -62.61 34.87
C ALA A 283 125.18 -63.40 33.78
N ARG A 284 125.05 -62.97 32.51
CA ARG A 284 125.78 -63.52 31.37
C ARG A 284 127.28 -63.17 31.39
N LEU A 285 127.64 -62.01 31.93
CA LEU A 285 129.04 -61.55 32.00
C LEU A 285 129.88 -62.37 32.99
N ASP A 286 129.32 -62.73 34.14
CA ASP A 286 130.03 -63.50 35.15
C ASP A 286 130.24 -64.96 34.71
N TYR A 287 129.24 -65.62 34.11
CA TYR A 287 129.40 -66.97 33.55
C TYR A 287 130.41 -67.04 32.39
N LEU A 288 130.54 -65.98 31.57
CA LEU A 288 131.58 -65.91 30.54
C LEU A 288 132.99 -65.94 31.15
N LYS A 289 133.18 -65.22 32.25
CA LYS A 289 134.46 -65.08 32.97
C LYS A 289 134.95 -66.39 33.60
N GLU A 290 134.02 -67.26 33.99
CA GLU A 290 134.33 -68.57 34.57
C GLU A 290 134.58 -69.64 33.49
N ILE A 291 133.93 -69.53 32.32
CA ILE A 291 134.14 -70.41 31.16
C ILE A 291 135.48 -70.11 30.44
N GLU A 292 135.85 -68.85 30.28
CA GLU A 292 137.07 -68.43 29.56
C GLU A 292 138.36 -68.99 30.21
N ASN A 293 138.41 -68.98 31.55
CA ASN A 293 139.53 -69.53 32.32
C ASN A 293 139.65 -71.07 32.21
N LEU A 294 138.55 -71.79 31.95
CA LEU A 294 138.57 -73.25 31.74
C LEU A 294 138.95 -73.65 30.31
N SER A 295 138.80 -72.76 29.32
CA SER A 295 139.24 -73.04 27.94
C SER A 295 140.75 -72.92 27.79
N MET A 296 141.35 -71.84 28.30
CA MET A 296 142.77 -71.50 28.04
C MET A 296 143.79 -72.54 28.54
N ALA A 297 143.46 -73.34 29.55
CA ALA A 297 144.35 -74.39 30.05
C ALA A 297 144.36 -75.64 29.14
N ARG A 298 143.21 -76.01 28.57
CA ARG A 298 143.03 -77.29 27.86
C ARG A 298 143.61 -77.28 26.45
N ASP A 299 143.57 -76.13 25.78
CA ASP A 299 144.02 -76.00 24.39
C ASP A 299 145.55 -75.96 24.24
N LYS A 300 146.31 -75.81 25.33
CA LYS A 300 147.78 -75.92 25.31
C LYS A 300 148.28 -77.37 25.33
N GLU A 301 147.47 -78.32 25.80
CA GLU A 301 147.86 -79.74 25.96
C GLU A 301 147.81 -80.53 24.62
N ILE A 302 147.05 -80.04 23.63
CA ILE A 302 146.67 -80.83 22.45
C ILE A 302 147.55 -80.57 21.21
N VAL A 303 148.23 -79.42 21.12
CA VAL A 303 149.01 -79.03 19.93
C VAL A 303 150.39 -79.69 19.89
N GLU A 304 151.15 -79.68 20.99
CA GLU A 304 152.54 -80.15 20.99
C GLU A 304 152.68 -81.69 20.93
N LEU A 305 151.61 -82.44 21.24
CA LEU A 305 151.62 -83.90 21.33
C LEU A 305 151.54 -84.66 19.99
N LYS A 306 151.50 -83.99 18.82
CA LYS A 306 151.06 -84.64 17.56
C LYS A 306 151.96 -84.61 16.32
N GLU A 307 153.01 -83.81 16.22
CA GLU A 307 153.76 -83.70 14.93
C GLU A 307 155.24 -84.17 14.92
N VAL A 308 155.87 -84.50 16.06
CA VAL A 308 157.29 -84.94 16.09
C VAL A 308 157.48 -86.43 16.44
N ALA A 309 156.41 -87.15 16.80
CA ALA A 309 156.42 -88.57 17.21
C ALA A 309 156.70 -89.58 16.07
N ALA A 310 157.43 -89.19 15.01
CA ALA A 310 157.51 -89.94 13.75
C ALA A 310 158.89 -90.01 13.06
N LYS A 311 159.95 -89.34 13.56
CA LYS A 311 161.18 -89.15 12.73
C LYS A 311 162.57 -89.41 13.34
N LYS A 312 162.73 -89.86 14.60
CA LYS A 312 164.03 -90.46 15.02
C LYS A 312 163.98 -91.56 16.08
N VAL A 313 163.13 -92.55 15.81
CA VAL A 313 163.23 -93.92 16.37
C VAL A 313 164.48 -94.68 15.87
N GLU A 314 165.17 -94.15 14.85
CA GLU A 314 165.88 -94.97 13.85
C GLU A 314 167.37 -95.27 14.12
N GLU A 315 168.07 -94.53 14.98
CA GLU A 315 169.55 -94.62 15.04
C GLU A 315 170.13 -95.26 16.32
N GLU A 316 169.95 -94.67 17.49
CA GLU A 316 171.03 -94.73 18.51
C GLU A 316 170.55 -95.04 19.96
N THR A 317 170.03 -96.21 20.37
CA THR A 317 170.07 -97.60 19.85
C THR A 317 171.48 -98.20 19.65
N LYS A 318 172.54 -97.40 19.81
CA LYS A 318 173.95 -97.80 19.61
C LYS A 318 174.87 -97.52 20.79
N ARG A 319 174.43 -96.68 21.75
CA ARG A 319 175.19 -96.37 22.99
C ARG A 319 174.61 -96.95 24.28
N ILE A 320 174.01 -98.13 24.14
CA ILE A 320 173.92 -99.19 25.18
C ILE A 320 175.29 -99.57 25.80
N LYS A 321 176.41 -99.04 25.27
CA LYS A 321 177.75 -99.65 25.33
C LYS A 321 178.79 -98.97 26.23
N GLN A 322 178.55 -97.80 26.85
CA GLN A 322 179.68 -97.00 27.40
C GLN A 322 179.54 -96.26 28.75
N HIS A 323 178.41 -96.22 29.46
CA HIS A 323 178.43 -95.64 30.82
C HIS A 323 177.44 -96.27 31.83
N ALA A 324 177.72 -97.52 32.20
CA ALA A 324 177.11 -98.18 33.36
C ALA A 324 177.89 -97.91 34.68
N GLU A 325 178.85 -96.98 34.69
CA GLU A 325 179.89 -96.91 35.73
C GLU A 325 180.34 -95.47 36.08
N LYS A 326 179.64 -94.79 37.04
CA LYS A 326 180.33 -94.09 38.17
C LYS A 326 179.51 -93.66 39.43
N MET A 327 178.84 -92.50 39.49
CA MET A 327 178.52 -91.77 40.78
C MET A 327 177.10 -91.11 40.81
N VAL A 328 176.33 -90.78 41.89
CA VAL A 328 176.41 -90.78 43.42
C VAL A 328 176.38 -89.34 44.12
N GLU A 329 175.37 -89.00 45.01
CA GLU A 329 175.21 -87.93 46.15
C GLU A 329 174.21 -86.61 46.15
N ASN A 330 173.17 -86.40 47.11
CA ASN A 330 172.57 -85.15 47.94
C ASN A 330 171.14 -84.19 47.85
N ALA A 331 170.09 -84.07 48.87
CA ALA A 331 169.02 -83.01 49.59
C ALA A 331 167.53 -82.18 49.28
N GLU A 332 166.50 -81.77 50.25
CA GLU A 332 165.06 -80.95 50.19
C GLU A 332 164.10 -80.30 51.47
N ALA A 333 162.92 -79.40 51.45
CA ALA A 333 161.67 -79.04 52.47
C ALA A 333 160.59 -77.68 52.53
N VAL A 334 159.25 -77.52 53.13
CA VAL A 334 158.25 -76.23 53.43
C VAL A 334 156.70 -76.16 54.20
N THR A 335 155.89 -75.01 54.63
CA THR A 335 154.40 -74.76 55.32
C THR A 335 153.59 -73.26 55.43
N ARG A 336 152.37 -72.66 56.00
CA ARG A 336 150.82 -72.76 56.56
C ARG A 336 149.83 -71.45 57.09
N GLU A 337 148.40 -71.47 57.31
CA GLU A 337 147.13 -70.77 58.14
C GLU A 337 146.22 -69.33 58.20
N THR A 338 144.84 -69.14 58.64
CA THR A 338 143.88 -67.84 59.03
C THR A 338 142.24 -67.79 59.53
N LEU A 339 141.43 -66.66 60.00
CA LEU A 339 139.89 -66.48 60.55
C LEU A 339 138.97 -65.04 60.73
N ALA A 340 137.56 -64.87 61.07
CA ALA A 340 136.61 -63.57 61.36
C ALA A 340 134.97 -63.51 61.90
N ALA A 341 134.17 -62.38 62.31
CA ALA A 341 132.59 -62.18 62.74
C ALA A 341 131.72 -60.75 63.10
N CYS A 342 130.30 -60.53 63.29
CA CYS A 342 129.40 -59.24 63.74
C CYS A 342 127.73 -59.15 64.06
N ARG A 343 126.92 -58.05 64.57
CA ARG A 343 125.32 -57.82 64.87
C ARG A 343 124.55 -56.42 65.48
N THR A 344 123.18 -55.98 65.35
CA THR A 344 122.11 -55.17 66.30
C THR A 344 120.82 -54.15 65.86
N GLU A 345 119.77 -53.62 66.69
CA GLU A 345 118.31 -52.98 66.42
C GLU A 345 117.50 -51.77 67.33
N CYS A 346 116.23 -51.15 67.07
CA CYS A 346 115.33 -50.08 67.91
C CYS A 346 113.76 -49.54 67.55
N GLU A 347 112.92 -48.65 68.31
CA GLU A 347 111.40 -48.14 68.14
C GLU A 347 110.67 -46.83 68.96
N GLU A 348 109.41 -46.19 68.64
CA GLU A 348 108.21 -45.50 69.50
C GLU A 348 107.21 -44.25 69.00
N ARG A 349 105.86 -44.00 69.46
CA ARG A 349 105.01 -42.68 69.81
C ARG A 349 103.58 -42.06 69.23
N VAL A 350 102.56 -41.43 70.01
CA VAL A 350 101.24 -40.60 69.64
C VAL A 350 100.54 -39.68 70.76
N LYS A 351 99.80 -38.54 70.46
CA LYS A 351 98.53 -38.05 71.18
C LYS A 351 97.63 -36.88 70.57
N ARG A 352 97.21 -35.79 71.28
CA ARG A 352 95.82 -35.14 71.25
C ARG A 352 95.69 -33.59 71.01
N VAL A 353 94.63 -33.06 70.31
CA VAL A 353 94.35 -31.59 70.08
C VAL A 353 92.84 -31.09 69.95
N ILE A 354 91.81 -31.93 69.88
CA ILE A 354 90.56 -31.69 69.08
C ILE A 354 89.47 -30.65 69.55
N ALA A 355 89.44 -30.12 70.77
CA ALA A 355 88.15 -29.74 71.43
C ALA A 355 87.59 -28.29 71.32
N GLU A 356 88.16 -27.35 70.55
CA GLU A 356 87.96 -25.89 70.83
C GLU A 356 87.01 -25.10 69.88
N SER A 357 86.49 -25.67 68.79
CA SER A 357 86.07 -24.86 67.62
C SER A 357 84.63 -24.31 67.56
N ASP A 358 83.62 -24.93 68.19
CA ASP A 358 82.23 -24.81 67.71
C ASP A 358 81.45 -23.54 68.13
N ALA A 359 81.87 -22.81 69.16
CA ALA A 359 81.02 -21.83 69.83
C ALA A 359 80.67 -20.54 69.04
N LYS A 360 81.31 -20.30 67.89
CA LYS A 360 81.44 -18.93 67.31
C LYS A 360 80.36 -18.52 66.29
N VAL A 361 79.50 -19.44 65.84
CA VAL A 361 78.67 -19.26 64.63
C VAL A 361 77.39 -18.43 64.83
N ASN A 362 76.69 -18.58 65.96
CA ASN A 362 75.27 -18.23 66.06
C ASN A 362 74.90 -16.73 66.17
N ALA A 363 75.88 -15.82 66.29
CA ALA A 363 75.60 -14.41 66.60
C ALA A 363 75.21 -13.52 65.40
N MET A 364 75.69 -13.81 64.19
CA MET A 364 75.67 -12.84 63.08
C MET A 364 74.33 -12.74 62.32
N ILE A 365 73.50 -13.78 62.33
CA ILE A 365 72.36 -13.93 61.40
C ILE A 365 71.27 -12.87 61.58
N ARG A 366 71.03 -12.37 62.80
CA ARG A 366 69.85 -11.52 63.10
C ARG A 366 69.90 -10.10 62.51
N LYS A 367 71.09 -9.59 62.13
CA LYS A 367 71.26 -8.15 61.80
C LYS A 367 70.96 -7.79 60.34
N ALA A 368 70.90 -8.76 59.43
CA ALA A 368 70.82 -8.50 57.99
C ALA A 368 69.39 -8.26 57.43
N ARG A 369 68.34 -8.62 58.17
CA ARG A 369 67.00 -8.86 57.58
C ARG A 369 66.16 -7.60 57.31
N SER A 370 66.41 -6.47 57.99
CA SER A 370 65.54 -5.28 57.93
C SER A 370 65.88 -4.27 56.84
N THR A 371 67.05 -4.35 56.21
CA THR A 371 67.51 -3.33 55.24
C THR A 371 66.88 -3.51 53.85
N VAL A 372 66.59 -4.74 53.45
CA VAL A 372 66.20 -5.12 52.07
C VAL A 372 64.83 -4.55 51.66
N GLU A 373 63.92 -4.39 52.62
CA GLU A 373 62.48 -4.21 52.36
C GLU A 373 62.08 -2.80 51.90
N LYS A 374 62.97 -1.80 52.03
CA LYS A 374 62.72 -0.42 51.54
C LYS A 374 63.08 -0.21 50.06
N GLU A 375 64.16 -0.81 49.59
CA GLU A 375 64.67 -0.61 48.21
C GLU A 375 63.68 -1.11 47.15
N MET A 376 63.08 -2.29 47.37
CA MET A 376 62.26 -2.98 46.37
C MET A 376 61.07 -2.16 45.87
N ARG A 377 60.51 -1.26 46.68
CA ARG A 377 59.28 -0.51 46.36
C ARG A 377 59.50 0.59 45.33
N LEU A 378 60.69 1.22 45.33
CA LEU A 378 60.98 2.43 44.54
C LEU A 378 61.46 2.12 43.11
N SER A 379 61.89 0.88 42.86
CA SER A 379 62.32 0.42 41.53
C SER A 379 61.14 0.08 40.60
N ALA A 380 60.05 -0.45 41.16
CA ALA A 380 58.92 -0.99 40.39
C ALA A 380 58.20 0.06 39.51
N GLU A 381 58.08 1.31 39.98
CA GLU A 381 57.37 2.36 39.24
C GLU A 381 58.14 2.81 37.98
N LYS A 382 59.48 2.92 38.07
CA LYS A 382 60.34 3.33 36.94
C LYS A 382 60.30 2.31 35.79
N TYR A 383 60.21 1.02 36.11
CA TYR A 383 60.11 -0.04 35.11
C TYR A 383 58.86 0.09 34.21
N LYS A 384 57.74 0.52 34.79
CA LYS A 384 56.44 0.55 34.12
C LYS A 384 56.37 1.59 32.99
N ALA A 385 57.02 2.74 33.16
CA ALA A 385 57.03 3.82 32.17
C ALA A 385 57.93 3.53 30.95
N CYS A 386 59.06 2.84 31.14
CA CYS A 386 60.00 2.56 30.05
C CYS A 386 59.45 1.49 29.08
N LEU A 387 58.72 0.51 29.62
CA LEU A 387 58.19 -0.64 28.88
C LEU A 387 57.25 -0.24 27.72
N ALA A 388 56.38 0.76 27.95
CA ALA A 388 55.39 1.21 26.97
C ALA A 388 56.01 1.82 25.69
N ARG A 389 57.21 2.43 25.80
CA ARG A 389 57.91 3.02 24.64
C ARG A 389 58.51 1.93 23.73
N VAL A 390 59.20 0.95 24.32
CA VAL A 390 59.89 -0.12 23.59
C VAL A 390 58.89 -1.03 22.86
N GLN A 391 57.68 -1.20 23.41
CA GLN A 391 56.62 -1.98 22.77
C GLN A 391 56.09 -1.34 21.46
N LEU A 392 56.28 -0.03 21.26
CA LEU A 392 55.88 0.67 20.04
C LEU A 392 56.98 0.52 18.95
N GLU A 393 58.25 0.55 19.35
CA GLU A 393 59.40 0.29 18.47
C GLU A 393 59.44 -1.16 17.96
N ARG A 394 59.01 -2.13 18.79
CA ARG A 394 58.83 -3.55 18.41
C ARG A 394 57.98 -3.70 17.14
N ALA A 395 56.81 -3.07 17.09
CA ALA A 395 55.83 -3.27 16.02
C ALA A 395 56.35 -2.86 14.63
N ALA A 396 57.14 -1.79 14.56
CA ALA A 396 57.61 -1.23 13.28
C ALA A 396 58.80 -1.98 12.64
N LEU A 397 59.46 -2.89 13.39
CA LEU A 397 60.58 -3.69 12.91
C LEU A 397 60.14 -5.10 12.45
N ASP A 398 59.22 -5.73 13.18
CA ASP A 398 58.69 -7.06 12.86
C ASP A 398 58.10 -7.10 11.43
N GLU A 399 57.34 -6.06 11.04
CA GLU A 399 56.65 -5.95 9.75
C GLU A 399 57.60 -5.90 8.54
N LYS A 400 58.79 -5.29 8.69
CA LYS A 400 59.77 -5.15 7.58
C LYS A 400 60.67 -6.37 7.40
N LEU A 401 60.95 -7.12 8.46
CA LEU A 401 61.89 -8.25 8.40
C LEU A 401 61.27 -9.50 7.77
N VAL A 402 60.01 -9.83 8.09
CA VAL A 402 59.32 -10.99 7.52
C VAL A 402 59.18 -10.89 6.00
N GLN A 403 58.91 -9.69 5.49
CA GLN A 403 58.80 -9.42 4.06
C GLN A 403 60.10 -9.69 3.29
N LYS A 404 61.28 -9.57 3.94
CA LYS A 404 62.59 -9.91 3.36
C LYS A 404 62.93 -11.40 3.46
N ASN A 405 62.58 -12.08 4.55
CA ASN A 405 62.81 -13.53 4.66
C ASN A 405 62.03 -14.33 3.60
N ALA A 406 60.79 -13.92 3.28
CA ALA A 406 59.97 -14.52 2.23
C ALA A 406 60.52 -14.30 0.78
N GLU A 407 61.53 -13.45 0.62
CA GLU A 407 62.26 -13.25 -0.64
C GLU A 407 63.49 -14.16 -0.70
N ILE A 408 64.26 -14.24 0.39
CA ILE A 408 65.47 -15.09 0.51
C ILE A 408 65.15 -16.57 0.27
N THR A 409 64.13 -17.13 0.92
CA THR A 409 63.84 -18.58 0.83
C THR A 409 63.50 -19.03 -0.60
N ARG A 410 62.89 -18.16 -1.42
CA ARG A 410 62.61 -18.47 -2.84
C ARG A 410 63.88 -18.55 -3.68
N VAL A 411 64.93 -17.79 -3.34
CA VAL A 411 66.23 -17.88 -4.01
C VAL A 411 66.98 -19.14 -3.60
N SER A 412 66.91 -19.54 -2.33
CA SER A 412 67.57 -20.76 -1.84
C SER A 412 67.06 -22.04 -2.51
N VAL A 413 65.74 -22.15 -2.77
CA VAL A 413 65.16 -23.32 -3.46
C VAL A 413 65.75 -23.49 -4.87
N ILE A 414 65.83 -22.40 -5.65
CA ILE A 414 66.38 -22.40 -7.02
C ILE A 414 67.87 -22.83 -7.02
N LEU A 415 68.60 -22.57 -5.94
CA LEU A 415 70.03 -22.88 -5.82
C LEU A 415 70.28 -24.38 -5.59
N GLU A 416 69.38 -25.07 -4.87
CA GLU A 416 69.50 -26.51 -4.65
C GLU A 416 69.08 -27.32 -5.89
N ASP A 417 68.11 -26.83 -6.68
CA ASP A 417 67.78 -27.38 -8.01
C ASP A 417 69.00 -27.33 -8.96
N LEU A 418 69.70 -26.18 -9.01
CA LEU A 418 70.90 -26.02 -9.83
C LEU A 418 72.04 -26.95 -9.40
N LYS A 419 72.21 -27.16 -8.09
CA LYS A 419 73.21 -28.08 -7.53
C LYS A 419 72.91 -29.54 -7.88
N SER A 420 71.64 -29.93 -7.84
CA SER A 420 71.15 -31.26 -8.24
C SER A 420 71.40 -31.56 -9.73
N SER A 421 71.51 -30.53 -10.58
CA SER A 421 71.86 -30.67 -11.99
C SER A 421 73.35 -30.94 -12.26
N ALA A 422 74.23 -30.72 -11.29
CA ALA A 422 75.68 -30.76 -11.49
C ALA A 422 76.31 -32.17 -11.36
N GLU A 423 75.59 -33.15 -10.83
CA GLU A 423 76.10 -34.51 -10.56
C GLU A 423 76.41 -35.34 -11.83
N THR A 424 76.01 -34.87 -13.02
CA THR A 424 75.84 -35.75 -14.21
C THR A 424 76.80 -35.53 -15.39
N GLN A 425 77.76 -34.59 -15.33
CA GLN A 425 78.60 -34.24 -16.52
C GLN A 425 80.13 -34.30 -16.36
N VAL A 426 80.68 -34.71 -15.21
CA VAL A 426 82.16 -34.86 -15.05
C VAL A 426 82.66 -36.30 -15.30
N SER A 427 81.75 -37.27 -15.49
CA SER A 427 82.11 -38.69 -15.60
C SER A 427 82.40 -39.20 -17.03
N ILE A 428 82.07 -38.44 -18.09
CA ILE A 428 82.14 -38.93 -19.49
C ILE A 428 82.57 -37.82 -20.47
N ILE A 429 83.68 -38.07 -21.19
CA ILE A 429 84.27 -37.35 -22.36
C ILE A 429 85.19 -36.15 -22.08
N THR A 430 86.45 -36.31 -22.54
CA THR A 430 87.61 -35.37 -22.60
C THR A 430 88.17 -34.86 -21.29
#